data_AF-M4VMP8-F1
#
_entry.id   AF-M4VMP8-F1
#
_cell.length_a   1.000
_cell.length_b   1.000
_cell.length_c   1.000
_cell.angle_alpha   90.00
_cell.angle_beta   90.00
_cell.angle_gamma   90.00
#
_symmetry.space_group_name_H-M   'P 1'
#
loop_
_entity.id
_entity.type
_entity.pdbx_description
1 polymer ?
#
loop_
_entity_poly.entity_id
_entity_poly.type
_entity_poly.pdbx_seq_one_letter_code
_entity_poly.pdbx_strand_id
1 'polypeptide(L)'
;MAIKCPQCNLDVSDLLPIEPQLRERISELDPEFRLPDEICRSCMSSLRKKAFGPGGILMAQERANSERKGKLWQSRIALVKKGHSLMANNMYSEAAMTYEKYLRLLEIVFDCKTGQLTPEALKEAAKTAELTVIAGVYWDLLRIYDSSEKYTDRQKHSAVQLAKFINYTPVFPDIMKKAEAFLKQAKHPDIVKIFMTNAKKQRARCFIATSAFQTPTAIEVQFLRLYRDQNLKSSFFGRKFIFAYYKTSPTIARFLDRNTWLKPSVRAVLRFVIKCVS
;
A
#
# COMPACT_ATOMS: atom_id res chain seq x y z
N MET A 1 9.50 39.53 -23.57
CA MET A 1 9.77 39.77 -25.01
C MET A 1 9.02 38.71 -25.77
N ALA A 2 8.22 39.11 -26.77
CA ALA A 2 7.55 38.14 -27.64
C ALA A 2 8.55 37.62 -28.69
N ILE A 3 8.56 36.32 -28.92
CA ILE A 3 9.42 35.65 -29.90
C ILE A 3 8.53 35.14 -31.02
N LYS A 4 8.95 35.30 -32.28
CA LYS A 4 8.19 34.75 -33.42
C LYS A 4 8.46 33.27 -33.59
N CYS A 5 7.41 32.47 -33.65
CA CYS A 5 7.54 31.05 -33.95
C CYS A 5 7.90 30.84 -35.44
N PRO A 6 8.96 30.07 -35.76
CA PRO A 6 9.36 29.83 -37.16
C PRO A 6 8.35 29.00 -37.97
N GLN A 7 7.41 28.34 -37.29
CA GLN A 7 6.40 27.48 -37.92
C GLN A 7 5.08 28.21 -38.25
N CYS A 8 4.56 29.02 -37.33
CA CYS A 8 3.29 29.74 -37.52
C CYS A 8 3.43 31.27 -37.65
N ASN A 9 4.65 31.80 -37.47
CA ASN A 9 4.98 33.22 -37.53
C ASN A 9 4.22 34.12 -36.52
N LEU A 10 3.60 33.52 -35.50
CA LEU A 10 2.92 34.23 -34.41
C LEU A 10 3.89 34.57 -33.27
N ASP A 11 3.59 35.66 -32.59
CA ASP A 11 4.26 36.07 -31.35
C ASP A 11 3.89 35.16 -30.19
N VAL A 12 4.89 34.52 -29.58
CA VAL A 12 4.72 33.55 -28.50
C VAL A 12 5.65 33.82 -27.31
N SER A 13 5.34 33.20 -26.18
CA SER A 13 6.11 33.30 -24.92
C SER A 13 7.41 32.50 -24.93
N ASP A 14 7.39 31.33 -25.55
CA ASP A 14 8.46 30.33 -25.51
C ASP A 14 8.47 29.47 -26.78
N LEU A 15 9.67 29.12 -27.23
CA LEU A 15 9.92 28.08 -28.23
C LEU A 15 10.49 26.85 -27.53
N LEU A 16 10.14 25.67 -28.03
CA LEU A 16 10.57 24.38 -27.50
C LEU A 16 11.25 23.58 -28.60
N PRO A 17 12.36 22.90 -28.30
CA PRO A 17 13.03 22.04 -29.26
C PRO A 17 12.13 20.87 -29.67
N ILE A 18 12.21 20.50 -30.95
CA ILE A 18 11.46 19.35 -31.49
C ILE A 18 12.14 18.05 -31.05
N GLU A 19 11.36 17.14 -30.48
CA GLU A 19 11.86 15.82 -30.06
C GLU A 19 12.35 14.99 -31.26
N PRO A 20 13.50 14.30 -31.18
CA PRO A 20 14.06 13.52 -32.29
C PRO A 20 13.08 12.52 -32.91
N GLN A 21 12.30 11.83 -32.07
CA GLN A 21 11.28 10.87 -32.50
C GLN A 21 10.15 11.51 -33.32
N LEU A 22 9.76 12.75 -32.98
CA LEU A 22 8.75 13.49 -33.73
C LEU A 22 9.32 13.94 -35.08
N ARG A 23 10.60 14.33 -35.13
CA ARG A 23 11.28 14.69 -36.38
C ARG A 23 11.39 13.50 -37.32
N GLU A 24 11.86 12.35 -36.84
CA GLU A 24 11.91 11.09 -37.60
C GLU A 24 10.53 10.74 -38.18
N ARG A 25 9.49 10.77 -37.35
CA ARG A 25 8.15 10.37 -37.78
C ARG A 25 7.54 11.32 -38.82
N ILE A 26 7.80 12.62 -38.70
CA ILE A 26 7.34 13.59 -39.70
C ILE A 26 8.13 13.44 -41.00
N SER A 27 9.44 13.20 -40.94
CA SER A 27 10.25 12.95 -42.14
C SER A 27 9.83 11.68 -42.89
N GLU A 28 9.34 10.64 -42.19
CA GLU A 28 8.76 9.46 -42.83
C GLU A 28 7.41 9.75 -43.51
N LEU A 29 6.58 10.59 -42.90
CA LEU A 29 5.25 10.93 -43.41
C LEU A 29 5.29 11.96 -44.53
N ASP A 30 6.27 12.87 -44.49
CA ASP A 30 6.37 14.04 -45.36
C ASP A 30 7.85 14.41 -45.58
N PRO A 31 8.57 13.69 -46.48
CA PRO A 31 10.02 13.83 -46.63
C PRO A 31 10.48 15.23 -47.10
N GLU A 32 9.61 15.97 -47.79
CA GLU A 32 9.91 17.32 -48.29
C GLU A 32 9.69 18.40 -47.22
N PHE A 33 8.98 18.08 -46.14
CA PHE A 33 8.65 19.02 -45.08
C PHE A 33 9.85 19.30 -44.17
N ARG A 34 10.46 20.48 -44.32
CA ARG A 34 11.57 20.93 -43.47
C ARG A 34 11.08 21.45 -42.13
N LEU A 35 11.40 20.71 -41.07
CA LEU A 35 11.13 21.07 -39.70
C LEU A 35 12.18 22.07 -39.15
N PRO A 36 11.76 23.19 -38.54
CA PRO A 36 12.66 24.02 -37.74
C PRO A 36 13.17 23.27 -36.50
N ASP A 37 14.21 23.80 -35.84
CA ASP A 37 14.77 23.18 -34.62
C ASP A 37 13.91 23.42 -33.39
N GLU A 38 13.25 24.58 -33.29
CA GLU A 38 12.37 24.94 -32.19
C GLU A 38 11.05 25.55 -32.68
N ILE A 39 9.94 25.22 -32.01
CA ILE A 39 8.60 25.72 -32.35
C ILE A 39 7.78 26.01 -31.10
N CYS A 40 6.68 26.74 -31.24
CA CYS A 40 5.79 27.03 -30.11
C CYS A 40 4.96 25.79 -29.71
N ARG A 41 4.39 25.81 -28.49
CA ARG A 41 3.58 24.70 -27.94
C ARG A 41 2.39 24.31 -28.81
N SER A 42 1.71 25.28 -29.44
CA SER A 42 0.54 25.01 -30.28
C SER A 42 0.93 24.33 -31.59
N CYS A 43 2.03 24.75 -32.23
CA CYS A 43 2.59 24.07 -33.39
C CYS A 43 3.06 22.65 -33.03
N MET A 44 3.75 22.48 -31.88
CA MET A 44 4.19 21.17 -31.39
C MET A 44 3.01 20.21 -31.18
N SER A 45 1.91 20.68 -30.58
CA SER A 45 0.69 19.89 -30.38
C SER A 45 0.08 19.44 -31.72
N SER A 46 0.03 20.33 -32.70
CA SER A 46 -0.52 20.06 -34.03
C SER A 46 0.35 19.06 -34.81
N LEU A 47 1.68 19.23 -34.75
CA LEU A 47 2.65 18.32 -35.34
C LEU A 47 2.57 16.92 -34.74
N ARG A 48 2.45 16.80 -33.41
CA ARG A 48 2.25 15.50 -32.75
C ARG A 48 0.96 14.81 -33.21
N LYS A 49 -0.13 15.57 -33.38
CA LYS A 49 -1.40 15.02 -33.90
C LYS A 49 -1.26 14.52 -35.32
N LYS A 50 -0.55 15.25 -36.19
CA LYS A 50 -0.25 14.81 -37.57
C LYS A 50 0.63 13.55 -37.57
N ALA A 51 1.67 13.51 -36.73
CA ALA A 51 2.66 12.42 -36.72
C ALA A 51 2.15 11.09 -36.16
N PHE A 52 1.37 11.14 -35.07
CA PHE A 52 1.03 9.94 -34.29
C PHE A 52 -0.47 9.66 -34.22
N GLY A 53 -1.32 10.58 -34.70
CA GLY A 53 -2.77 10.53 -34.50
C GLY A 53 -3.18 10.59 -33.02
N PRO A 54 -4.48 10.54 -32.71
CA PRO A 54 -4.97 10.52 -31.33
C PRO A 54 -4.48 9.30 -30.54
N GLY A 55 -4.43 8.12 -31.18
CA GLY A 55 -4.02 6.87 -30.53
C GLY A 55 -2.54 6.79 -30.20
N GLY A 56 -1.65 7.24 -31.10
CA GLY A 56 -0.21 7.22 -30.83
C GLY A 56 0.23 8.22 -29.75
N ILE A 57 -0.44 9.38 -29.66
CA ILE A 57 -0.24 10.33 -28.55
C ILE A 57 -0.63 9.68 -27.21
N LEU A 58 -1.77 9.00 -27.16
CA LEU A 58 -2.24 8.33 -25.95
C LEU A 58 -1.27 7.23 -25.50
N MET A 59 -0.80 6.39 -26.42
CA MET A 59 0.20 5.35 -26.11
C MET A 59 1.54 5.95 -25.64
N ALA A 60 2.00 7.05 -26.25
CA ALA A 60 3.21 7.73 -25.81
C ALA A 60 3.05 8.33 -24.40
N GLN A 61 1.88 8.89 -24.09
CA GLN A 61 1.54 9.38 -22.75
C GLN A 61 1.47 8.24 -21.73
N GLU A 62 0.86 7.11 -22.08
CA GLU A 62 0.80 5.92 -21.23
C GLU A 62 2.18 5.33 -20.96
N ARG A 63 3.05 5.25 -21.99
CA ARG A 63 4.44 4.82 -21.83
C ARG A 63 5.20 5.78 -20.93
N ALA A 64 5.12 7.09 -21.16
CA ALA A 64 5.77 8.09 -20.32
C ALA A 64 5.28 8.04 -18.87
N ASN A 65 3.97 7.86 -18.66
CA ASN A 65 3.38 7.69 -17.33
C ASN A 65 3.88 6.41 -16.65
N SER A 66 3.98 5.30 -17.39
CA SER A 66 4.47 4.01 -16.89
C SER A 66 5.94 4.08 -16.50
N GLU A 67 6.78 4.72 -17.33
CA GLU A 67 8.19 4.98 -17.04
C GLU A 67 8.37 5.88 -15.81
N ARG A 68 7.57 6.95 -15.71
CA ARG A 68 7.57 7.83 -14.53
C ARG A 68 7.22 7.06 -13.26
N LYS A 69 6.17 6.23 -13.29
CA LYS A 69 5.79 5.36 -12.18
C LYS A 69 6.90 4.36 -11.83
N GLY A 70 7.57 3.80 -12.84
CA GLY A 70 8.72 2.92 -12.66
C GLY A 70 9.88 3.60 -11.92
N LYS A 71 10.25 4.83 -12.32
CA LYS A 71 11.30 5.62 -11.65
C LYS A 71 10.92 5.97 -10.20
N LEU A 72 9.66 6.36 -9.97
CA LEU A 72 9.15 6.59 -8.61
C LEU A 72 9.25 5.32 -7.77
N TRP A 73 8.77 4.19 -8.29
CA TRP A 73 8.85 2.91 -7.59
C TRP A 73 10.27 2.56 -7.16
N GLN A 74 11.27 2.77 -8.01
CA GLN A 74 12.67 2.49 -7.67
C GLN A 74 13.20 3.38 -6.53
N SER A 75 12.80 4.65 -6.46
CA SER A 75 13.29 5.59 -5.44
C SER A 75 12.67 5.40 -4.05
N ARG A 76 11.53 4.70 -3.94
CA ARG A 76 10.75 4.55 -2.70
C ARG A 76 11.57 3.99 -1.51
N ILE A 77 12.48 3.05 -1.77
CA ILE A 77 13.27 2.37 -0.73
C ILE A 77 14.21 3.37 -0.04
N ALA A 78 14.76 4.32 -0.80
CA ALA A 78 15.65 5.35 -0.26
C ALA A 78 14.91 6.26 0.73
N LEU A 79 13.63 6.57 0.48
CA LEU A 79 12.81 7.35 1.41
C LEU A 79 12.61 6.62 2.74
N VAL A 80 12.25 5.33 2.71
CA VAL A 80 12.05 4.54 3.93
C VAL A 80 13.35 4.43 4.74
N LYS A 81 14.48 4.14 4.08
CA LYS A 81 15.79 4.11 4.73
C LYS A 81 16.15 5.45 5.37
N LYS A 82 15.92 6.55 4.66
CA LYS A 82 16.14 7.91 5.19
C LYS A 82 15.24 8.20 6.38
N GLY A 83 13.96 7.82 6.32
CA GLY A 83 13.02 7.96 7.43
C GLY A 83 13.48 7.23 8.70
N HIS A 84 13.89 5.97 8.60
CA HIS A 84 14.44 5.22 9.73
C HIS A 84 15.73 5.84 10.27
N SER A 85 16.62 6.35 9.41
CA SER A 85 17.83 7.05 9.84
C SER A 85 17.50 8.32 10.62
N LEU A 86 16.54 9.12 10.16
CA LEU A 86 16.07 10.31 10.87
C LEU A 86 15.43 9.95 12.22
N MET A 87 14.66 8.86 12.28
CA MET A 87 14.10 8.34 13.54
C MET A 87 15.20 7.98 14.54
N ALA A 88 16.27 7.31 14.10
CA ALA A 88 17.41 6.95 14.96
C ALA A 88 18.15 8.18 15.50
N ASN A 89 18.14 9.28 14.76
CA ASN A 89 18.73 10.57 15.16
C ASN A 89 17.75 11.49 15.90
N ASN A 90 16.58 10.99 16.34
CA ASN A 90 15.52 11.77 17.01
C ASN A 90 14.95 12.94 16.18
N MET A 91 15.17 12.96 14.87
CA MET A 91 14.68 14.01 13.95
C MET A 91 13.25 13.70 13.50
N TYR A 92 12.31 13.69 14.44
CA TYR A 92 10.96 13.14 14.24
C TYR A 92 10.12 13.88 13.18
N SER A 93 10.17 15.22 13.15
CA SER A 93 9.41 16.01 12.16
C SER A 93 9.86 15.75 10.73
N GLU A 94 11.18 15.62 10.52
CA GLU A 94 11.75 15.31 9.20
C GLU A 94 11.51 13.85 8.80
N ALA A 95 11.55 12.93 9.77
CA ALA A 95 11.18 11.54 9.55
C ALA A 95 9.72 11.44 9.07
N ALA A 96 8.79 12.14 9.74
CA ALA A 96 7.39 12.18 9.36
C ALA A 96 7.20 12.71 7.92
N MET A 97 7.83 13.83 7.56
CA MET A 97 7.78 14.33 6.18
C MET A 97 8.31 13.33 5.16
N THR A 98 9.37 12.59 5.51
CA THR A 98 9.97 11.58 4.63
C THR A 98 9.04 10.38 4.44
N TYR A 99 8.38 9.94 5.50
CA TYR A 99 7.36 8.90 5.46
C TYR A 99 6.10 9.31 4.68
N GLU A 100 5.61 10.54 4.86
CA GLU A 100 4.50 11.09 4.08
C GLU A 100 4.85 11.14 2.58
N LYS A 101 6.08 11.53 2.23
CA LYS A 101 6.57 11.49 0.84
C LYS A 101 6.58 10.08 0.27
N TYR A 102 7.01 9.09 1.06
CA TYR A 102 6.98 7.68 0.66
C TYR A 102 5.55 7.21 0.39
N LEU A 103 4.60 7.47 1.30
CA LEU A 103 3.20 7.10 1.11
C LEU A 103 2.60 7.81 -0.12
N ARG A 104 2.90 9.09 -0.31
CA ARG A 104 2.44 9.86 -1.47
C ARG A 104 2.96 9.30 -2.78
N LEU A 105 4.22 8.86 -2.80
CA LEU A 105 4.82 8.20 -3.95
C LEU A 105 4.06 6.91 -4.30
N LEU A 106 3.76 6.07 -3.29
CA LEU A 106 2.98 4.85 -3.52
C LEU A 106 1.59 5.15 -4.07
N GLU A 107 0.90 6.15 -3.55
CA GLU A 107 -0.41 6.56 -4.06
C GLU A 107 -0.36 6.92 -5.55
N ILE A 108 0.69 7.62 -5.99
CA ILE A 108 0.87 7.97 -7.41
C ILE A 108 1.15 6.70 -8.25
N VAL A 109 1.97 5.78 -7.74
CA VAL A 109 2.30 4.54 -8.45
C VAL A 109 1.06 3.64 -8.62
N PHE A 110 0.19 3.60 -7.62
CA PHE A 110 -1.03 2.78 -7.61
C PHE A 110 -2.31 3.54 -7.96
N ASP A 111 -2.21 4.74 -8.56
CA ASP A 111 -3.36 5.58 -8.97
C ASP A 111 -4.41 5.82 -7.88
N CYS A 112 -3.96 5.93 -6.63
CA CYS A 112 -4.80 6.19 -5.47
C CYS A 112 -4.93 7.70 -5.21
N LYS A 113 -6.09 8.13 -4.72
CA LYS A 113 -6.24 9.48 -4.16
C LYS A 113 -5.41 9.61 -2.86
N THR A 114 -5.10 10.85 -2.50
CA THR A 114 -4.34 11.15 -1.28
C THR A 114 -5.01 10.58 -0.03
N GLY A 115 -4.26 9.83 0.77
CA GLY A 115 -4.73 9.16 1.98
C GLY A 115 -5.62 7.94 1.73
N GLN A 116 -5.79 7.49 0.49
CA GLN A 116 -6.68 6.39 0.11
C GLN A 116 -5.94 5.13 -0.36
N LEU A 117 -4.66 4.98 -0.03
CA LEU A 117 -3.92 3.74 -0.28
C LEU A 117 -4.59 2.57 0.46
N THR A 118 -4.80 1.45 -0.22
CA THR A 118 -5.45 0.25 0.33
C THR A 118 -4.57 -0.99 0.16
N PRO A 119 -4.66 -1.99 1.07
CA PRO A 119 -3.93 -3.24 0.92
C PRO A 119 -4.27 -4.02 -0.35
N GLU A 120 -5.48 -3.87 -0.88
CA GLU A 120 -5.98 -4.55 -2.07
C GLU A 120 -5.18 -4.15 -3.31
N ALA A 121 -4.93 -2.85 -3.49
CA ALA A 121 -4.13 -2.33 -4.61
C ALA A 121 -2.73 -2.97 -4.70
N LEU A 122 -2.10 -3.26 -3.56
CA LEU A 122 -0.77 -3.87 -3.54
C LEU A 122 -0.79 -5.39 -3.76
N LYS A 123 -1.87 -6.07 -3.37
CA LYS A 123 -2.01 -7.52 -3.60
C LYS A 123 -2.25 -7.83 -5.07
N GLU A 124 -3.10 -7.05 -5.72
CA GLU A 124 -3.38 -7.19 -7.14
C GLU A 124 -2.12 -6.97 -7.98
N ALA A 125 -1.26 -6.03 -7.55
CA ALA A 125 0.04 -5.79 -8.17
C ALA A 125 1.17 -6.77 -7.77
N ALA A 126 0.85 -7.82 -6.99
CA ALA A 126 1.82 -8.79 -6.45
C ALA A 126 2.98 -8.14 -5.66
N LYS A 127 2.75 -7.01 -4.98
CA LYS A 127 3.74 -6.27 -4.17
C LYS A 127 3.55 -6.48 -2.66
N THR A 128 3.30 -7.71 -2.24
CA THR A 128 2.93 -8.04 -0.85
C THR A 128 4.00 -7.72 0.19
N ALA A 129 5.28 -7.76 -0.18
CA ALA A 129 6.37 -7.36 0.72
C ALA A 129 6.26 -5.89 1.17
N GLU A 130 5.72 -5.03 0.31
CA GLU A 130 5.55 -3.60 0.60
C GLU A 130 4.49 -3.34 1.67
N LEU A 131 3.51 -4.26 1.85
CA LEU A 131 2.50 -4.15 2.91
C LEU A 131 3.15 -4.07 4.29
N THR A 132 4.21 -4.84 4.52
CA THR A 132 4.98 -4.84 5.77
C THR A 132 5.69 -3.52 5.98
N VAL A 133 6.27 -2.95 4.92
CA VAL A 133 6.95 -1.64 4.97
C VAL A 133 5.95 -0.53 5.30
N ILE A 134 4.80 -0.51 4.63
CA ILE A 134 3.72 0.44 4.88
C ILE A 134 3.20 0.34 6.32
N ALA A 135 3.01 -0.88 6.84
CA ALA A 135 2.60 -1.08 8.23
C ALA A 135 3.66 -0.52 9.21
N GLY A 136 4.95 -0.74 8.93
CA GLY A 136 6.03 -0.13 9.73
C GLY A 136 6.00 1.39 9.71
N VAL A 137 5.84 1.98 8.52
CA VAL A 137 5.76 3.44 8.33
C VAL A 137 4.57 4.05 9.07
N TYR A 138 3.37 3.48 8.96
CA TYR A 138 2.21 3.98 9.71
C TYR A 138 2.35 3.80 11.22
N TRP A 139 3.04 2.75 11.68
CA TRP A 139 3.36 2.58 13.10
C TRP A 139 4.29 3.69 13.60
N ASP A 140 5.32 4.06 12.84
CA ASP A 140 6.20 5.17 13.20
C ASP A 140 5.47 6.52 13.17
N LEU A 141 4.67 6.79 12.13
CA LEU A 141 3.86 8.01 12.04
C LEU A 141 2.88 8.15 13.21
N LEU A 142 2.22 7.05 13.61
CA LEU A 142 1.33 7.04 14.77
C LEU A 142 2.06 7.46 16.05
N ARG A 143 3.32 7.07 16.22
CA ARG A 143 4.15 7.46 17.37
C ARG A 143 4.66 8.89 17.28
N ILE A 144 5.12 9.32 16.09
CA ILE A 144 5.61 10.69 15.89
C ILE A 144 4.50 11.70 16.16
N TYR A 145 3.29 11.45 15.63
CA TYR A 145 2.16 12.36 15.79
C TYR A 145 1.54 12.36 17.17
N ASP A 146 1.92 11.43 18.05
CA ASP A 146 1.54 11.48 19.46
C ASP A 146 2.22 12.64 20.22
N SER A 147 3.22 13.29 19.63
CA SER A 147 4.01 14.34 20.28
C SER A 147 3.23 15.59 20.65
N SER A 148 2.14 15.95 19.94
CA SER A 148 1.38 17.18 20.13
C SER A 148 -0.07 17.05 19.63
N GLU A 149 -1.00 17.73 20.29
CA GLU A 149 -2.43 17.82 19.89
C GLU A 149 -2.62 18.38 18.48
N LYS A 150 -1.69 19.20 17.97
CA LYS A 150 -1.74 19.74 16.60
C LYS A 150 -1.80 18.62 15.54
N TYR A 151 -1.27 17.44 15.85
CA TYR A 151 -1.16 16.33 14.91
C TYR A 151 -2.19 15.22 15.14
N THR A 152 -3.17 15.44 16.02
CA THR A 152 -4.18 14.44 16.39
C THR A 152 -4.91 13.84 15.18
N ASP A 153 -5.30 14.65 14.19
CA ASP A 153 -5.96 14.16 12.97
C ASP A 153 -5.04 13.26 12.13
N ARG A 154 -3.76 13.63 12.02
CA ARG A 154 -2.76 12.83 11.30
C ARG A 154 -2.44 11.53 12.04
N GLN A 155 -2.40 11.58 13.37
CA GLN A 155 -2.24 10.41 14.21
C GLN A 155 -3.42 9.44 14.04
N LYS A 156 -4.65 9.95 14.10
CA LYS A 156 -5.88 9.16 13.89
C LYS A 156 -5.92 8.54 12.49
N HIS A 157 -5.54 9.31 11.47
CA HIS A 157 -5.40 8.76 10.11
C HIS A 157 -4.41 7.61 10.05
N SER A 158 -3.22 7.79 10.65
CA SER A 158 -2.18 6.76 10.70
C SER A 158 -2.64 5.50 11.45
N ALA A 159 -3.37 5.66 12.55
CA ALA A 159 -3.99 4.56 13.31
C ALA A 159 -5.01 3.76 12.48
N VAL A 160 -5.89 4.45 11.75
CA VAL A 160 -6.90 3.81 10.89
C VAL A 160 -6.23 3.08 9.74
N GLN A 161 -5.23 3.68 9.09
CA GLN A 161 -4.51 3.05 7.99
C GLN A 161 -3.69 1.85 8.48
N LEU A 162 -2.94 1.99 9.58
CA LEU A 162 -2.18 0.88 10.17
C LEU A 162 -3.07 -0.34 10.40
N ALA A 163 -4.27 -0.15 10.96
CA ALA A 163 -5.21 -1.24 11.21
C ALA A 163 -5.64 -1.99 9.93
N LYS A 164 -5.72 -1.30 8.78
CA LYS A 164 -6.03 -1.90 7.47
C LYS A 164 -4.86 -2.75 6.96
N PHE A 165 -3.64 -2.24 7.04
CA PHE A 165 -2.46 -2.89 6.47
C PHE A 165 -1.96 -4.07 7.32
N ILE A 166 -1.87 -3.88 8.63
CA ILE A 166 -1.19 -4.79 9.56
C ILE A 166 -1.70 -6.23 9.49
N ASN A 167 -2.99 -6.44 9.18
CA ASN A 167 -3.60 -7.75 9.08
C ASN A 167 -3.08 -8.62 7.93
N TYR A 168 -2.44 -8.00 6.94
CA TYR A 168 -1.88 -8.66 5.78
C TYR A 168 -0.36 -8.79 5.85
N THR A 169 0.21 -8.61 7.05
CA THR A 169 1.66 -8.60 7.27
C THR A 169 2.06 -9.59 8.36
N PRO A 170 3.25 -10.20 8.28
CA PRO A 170 3.76 -11.09 9.32
C PRO A 170 4.10 -10.34 10.62
N VAL A 171 4.28 -9.01 10.58
CA VAL A 171 4.66 -8.16 11.72
C VAL A 171 3.50 -7.80 12.65
N PHE A 172 2.29 -8.30 12.39
CA PHE A 172 1.11 -8.07 13.23
C PHE A 172 1.34 -8.31 14.73
N PRO A 173 1.82 -9.50 15.19
CA PRO A 173 1.98 -9.76 16.61
C PRO A 173 2.97 -8.79 17.26
N ASP A 174 4.06 -8.45 16.57
CA ASP A 174 5.09 -7.56 17.08
C ASP A 174 4.59 -6.13 17.24
N ILE A 175 3.89 -5.60 16.23
CA ILE A 175 3.33 -4.25 16.30
C ILE A 175 2.22 -4.19 17.36
N MET A 176 1.39 -5.22 17.51
CA MET A 176 0.38 -5.26 18.58
C MET A 176 1.02 -5.23 19.97
N LYS A 177 2.11 -5.99 20.19
CA LYS A 177 2.88 -5.95 21.43
C LYS A 177 3.51 -4.59 21.67
N LYS A 178 4.09 -3.97 20.63
CA LYS A 178 4.64 -2.61 20.71
C LYS A 178 3.55 -1.57 21.02
N ALA A 179 2.34 -1.73 20.49
CA ALA A 179 1.20 -0.86 20.78
C ALA A 179 0.72 -0.97 22.24
N GLU A 180 0.68 -2.19 22.80
CA GLU A 180 0.37 -2.41 24.21
C GLU A 180 1.39 -1.74 25.13
N ALA A 181 2.69 -1.82 24.79
CA ALA A 181 3.73 -1.13 25.53
C ALA A 181 3.63 0.40 25.39
N PHE A 182 3.42 0.89 24.16
CA PHE A 182 3.32 2.32 23.87
C PHE A 182 2.11 2.97 24.54
N LEU A 183 0.99 2.26 24.65
CA LEU A 183 -0.24 2.74 25.27
C LEU A 183 -0.03 3.29 26.70
N LYS A 184 0.93 2.74 27.45
CA LYS A 184 1.23 3.15 28.83
C LYS A 184 1.81 4.57 28.94
N GLN A 185 2.42 5.05 27.86
CA GLN A 185 3.13 6.34 27.81
C GLN A 185 2.59 7.27 26.72
N ALA A 186 1.49 6.90 26.07
CA ALA A 186 0.91 7.66 24.96
C ALA A 186 0.22 8.93 25.49
N LYS A 187 0.43 10.06 24.82
CA LYS A 187 -0.29 11.31 25.11
C LYS A 187 -1.77 11.19 24.71
N HIS A 188 -2.06 10.46 23.63
CA HIS A 188 -3.43 10.22 23.15
C HIS A 188 -3.76 8.71 23.17
N PRO A 189 -3.95 8.10 24.36
CA PRO A 189 -4.12 6.65 24.50
C PRO A 189 -5.35 6.14 23.75
N ASP A 190 -6.39 6.95 23.59
CA ASP A 190 -7.62 6.54 22.92
C ASP A 190 -7.42 6.29 21.41
N ILE A 191 -6.50 7.01 20.76
CA ILE A 191 -6.16 6.78 19.35
C ILE A 191 -5.44 5.44 19.18
N VAL A 192 -4.54 5.12 20.11
CA VAL A 192 -3.85 3.82 20.14
C VAL A 192 -4.86 2.68 20.38
N LYS A 193 -5.81 2.86 21.31
CA LYS A 193 -6.91 1.89 21.54
C LYS A 193 -7.78 1.71 20.29
N ILE A 194 -8.10 2.79 19.56
CA ILE A 194 -8.84 2.73 18.30
C ILE A 194 -8.08 1.88 17.27
N PHE A 195 -6.78 2.13 17.09
CA PHE A 195 -5.93 1.30 16.24
C PHE A 195 -6.03 -0.18 16.63
N MET A 196 -5.75 -0.50 17.89
CA MET A 196 -5.71 -1.88 18.37
C MET A 196 -7.07 -2.58 18.20
N THR A 197 -8.16 -1.88 18.48
CA THR A 197 -9.52 -2.39 18.34
C THR A 197 -9.85 -2.69 16.89
N ASN A 198 -9.55 -1.75 15.99
CA ASN A 198 -9.79 -1.93 14.56
C ASN A 198 -8.91 -3.03 13.96
N ALA A 199 -7.63 -3.12 14.35
CA ALA A 199 -6.71 -4.16 13.92
C ALA A 199 -7.22 -5.55 14.35
N LYS A 200 -7.65 -5.70 15.62
CA LYS A 200 -8.24 -6.95 16.14
C LYS A 200 -9.56 -7.30 15.45
N LYS A 201 -10.42 -6.30 15.16
CA LYS A 201 -11.72 -6.52 14.49
C LYS A 201 -11.56 -7.01 13.06
N GLN A 202 -10.61 -6.45 12.32
CA GLN A 202 -10.34 -6.82 10.92
C GLN A 202 -9.60 -8.16 10.79
N ARG A 203 -8.94 -8.64 11.85
CA ARG A 203 -8.30 -9.96 11.84
C ARG A 203 -9.36 -11.06 11.86
N ALA A 204 -9.49 -11.76 10.74
CA ALA A 204 -10.37 -12.92 10.63
C ALA A 204 -10.00 -13.96 11.72
N ARG A 205 -10.94 -14.26 12.63
CA ARG A 205 -10.73 -15.17 13.77
C ARG A 205 -10.83 -16.64 13.35
N CYS A 206 -9.93 -17.51 13.83
CA CYS A 206 -10.17 -18.95 13.81
C CYS A 206 -11.01 -19.30 15.03
N PHE A 207 -12.34 -19.23 14.93
CA PHE A 207 -13.27 -19.32 16.07
C PHE A 207 -13.09 -20.60 16.90
N ILE A 208 -13.07 -21.76 16.25
CA ILE A 208 -12.93 -23.06 16.94
C ILE A 208 -11.57 -23.15 17.65
N ALA A 209 -10.49 -22.80 16.96
CA ALA A 209 -9.15 -22.86 17.53
C ALA A 209 -8.99 -21.86 18.69
N THR A 210 -9.51 -20.64 18.55
CA THR A 210 -9.45 -19.62 19.61
C THR A 210 -10.26 -20.06 20.84
N SER A 211 -11.42 -20.69 20.65
CA SER A 211 -12.21 -21.25 21.76
C SER A 211 -11.51 -22.44 22.45
N ALA A 212 -10.93 -23.36 21.66
CA ALA A 212 -10.27 -24.55 22.16
C ALA A 212 -9.00 -24.24 22.97
N PHE A 213 -8.17 -23.31 22.48
CA PHE A 213 -6.94 -22.86 23.14
C PHE A 213 -7.16 -21.69 24.10
N GLN A 214 -8.40 -21.19 24.21
CA GLN A 214 -8.84 -20.12 25.12
C GLN A 214 -8.14 -18.75 24.93
N THR A 215 -7.15 -18.65 24.05
CA THR A 215 -6.46 -17.41 23.73
C THR A 215 -6.22 -17.27 22.22
N PRO A 216 -6.46 -16.08 21.63
CA PRO A 216 -6.18 -15.82 20.22
C PRO A 216 -4.67 -15.73 19.91
N THR A 217 -3.81 -15.71 20.93
CA THR A 217 -2.34 -15.62 20.79
C THR A 217 -1.64 -16.96 20.94
N ALA A 218 -2.36 -18.06 21.17
CA ALA A 218 -1.77 -19.39 21.24
C ALA A 218 -1.01 -19.71 19.93
N ILE A 219 0.16 -20.35 20.06
CA ILE A 219 1.05 -20.65 18.93
C ILE A 219 0.31 -21.45 17.87
N GLU A 220 -0.51 -22.43 18.28
CA GLU A 220 -1.34 -23.25 17.39
C GLU A 220 -2.36 -22.39 16.62
N VAL A 221 -2.99 -21.42 17.28
CA VAL A 221 -3.96 -20.51 16.66
C VAL A 221 -3.27 -19.58 15.66
N GLN A 222 -2.07 -19.11 15.99
CA GLN A 222 -1.28 -18.28 15.08
C GLN A 222 -0.85 -19.07 13.84
N PHE A 223 -0.36 -20.29 14.00
CA PHE A 223 -0.01 -21.19 12.91
C PHE A 223 -1.22 -21.46 11.99
N LEU A 224 -2.37 -21.85 12.55
CA LEU A 224 -3.57 -22.13 11.75
C LEU A 224 -4.07 -20.90 10.97
N ARG A 225 -3.91 -19.69 11.52
CA ARG A 225 -4.21 -18.45 10.80
C ARG A 225 -3.24 -18.23 9.64
N LEU A 226 -1.96 -18.47 9.85
CA LEU A 226 -0.93 -18.34 8.82
C LEU A 226 -1.16 -19.33 7.68
N TYR A 227 -1.41 -20.60 8.00
CA TYR A 227 -1.77 -21.63 7.02
C TYR A 227 -3.04 -21.28 6.24
N ARG A 228 -4.07 -20.74 6.93
CA ARG A 228 -5.27 -20.22 6.27
C ARG A 228 -4.94 -19.12 5.26
N ASP A 229 -4.14 -18.16 5.66
CA ASP A 229 -3.87 -16.97 4.88
C ASP A 229 -2.92 -17.24 3.70
N GLN A 230 -1.95 -18.14 3.85
CA GLN A 230 -0.93 -18.44 2.85
C GLN A 230 -1.34 -19.59 1.91
N ASN A 231 -1.97 -20.66 2.43
CA ASN A 231 -2.21 -21.90 1.68
C ASN A 231 -3.68 -22.05 1.27
N LEU A 232 -4.62 -21.83 2.19
CA LEU A 232 -6.05 -22.02 1.87
C LEU A 232 -6.61 -20.85 1.03
N LYS A 233 -6.18 -19.61 1.28
CA LYS A 233 -6.72 -18.45 0.57
C LYS A 233 -6.29 -18.40 -0.91
N SER A 234 -5.16 -19.00 -1.26
CA SER A 234 -4.63 -19.02 -2.63
C SER A 234 -5.42 -19.95 -3.55
N SER A 235 -6.01 -21.03 -3.03
CA SER A 235 -6.76 -22.03 -3.82
C SER A 235 -8.28 -21.83 -3.82
N PHE A 236 -8.97 -22.22 -4.90
CA PHE A 236 -10.43 -22.12 -5.00
C PHE A 236 -11.15 -22.94 -3.91
N PHE A 237 -10.72 -24.20 -3.72
CA PHE A 237 -11.27 -25.07 -2.67
C PHE A 237 -10.99 -24.54 -1.28
N GLY A 238 -9.79 -23.99 -1.04
CA GLY A 238 -9.46 -23.40 0.25
C GLY A 238 -10.31 -22.16 0.56
N ARG A 239 -10.64 -21.32 -0.42
CA ARG A 239 -11.59 -20.20 -0.22
C ARG A 239 -12.99 -20.69 0.14
N LYS A 240 -13.50 -21.75 -0.50
CA LYS A 240 -14.79 -22.36 -0.13
C LYS A 240 -14.78 -22.95 1.28
N PHE A 241 -13.69 -23.63 1.66
CA PHE A 241 -13.50 -24.14 3.01
C PHE A 241 -13.52 -23.00 4.04
N ILE A 242 -12.77 -21.92 3.78
CA ILE A 242 -12.76 -20.72 4.64
C ILE A 242 -14.18 -20.19 4.79
N PHE A 243 -14.92 -20.01 3.70
CA PHE A 243 -16.30 -19.51 3.76
C PHE A 243 -17.21 -20.40 4.62
N ALA A 244 -17.20 -21.71 4.40
CA ALA A 244 -17.98 -22.67 5.18
C ALA A 244 -17.58 -22.63 6.66
N TYR A 245 -16.28 -22.59 6.95
CA TYR A 245 -15.75 -22.46 8.30
C TYR A 245 -16.26 -21.18 8.97
N TYR A 246 -16.16 -20.02 8.33
CA TYR A 246 -16.64 -18.76 8.92
C TYR A 246 -18.15 -18.72 9.13
N LYS A 247 -18.93 -19.44 8.31
CA LYS A 247 -20.38 -19.55 8.45
C LYS A 247 -20.79 -20.40 9.66
N THR A 248 -20.10 -21.52 9.92
CA THR A 248 -20.52 -22.50 10.94
C THR A 248 -19.73 -22.40 12.25
N SER A 249 -18.46 -22.00 12.18
CA SER A 249 -17.55 -21.98 13.33
C SER A 249 -17.97 -21.09 14.50
N PRO A 250 -18.68 -19.94 14.35
CA PRO A 250 -19.11 -19.15 15.50
C PRO A 250 -20.05 -19.91 16.43
N THR A 251 -21.00 -20.67 15.87
CA THR A 251 -21.94 -21.48 16.65
C THR A 251 -21.23 -22.63 17.35
N ILE A 252 -20.33 -23.31 16.64
CA ILE A 252 -19.50 -24.39 17.19
C ILE A 252 -18.61 -23.88 18.32
N ALA A 253 -17.99 -22.71 18.16
CA ALA A 253 -17.14 -22.11 19.19
C ALA A 253 -17.94 -21.76 20.45
N ARG A 254 -19.15 -21.19 20.31
CA ARG A 254 -20.03 -20.93 21.47
C ARG A 254 -20.42 -22.22 22.19
N PHE A 255 -20.69 -23.30 21.45
CA PHE A 255 -20.97 -24.61 22.03
C PHE A 255 -19.77 -25.17 22.78
N LEU A 256 -18.57 -25.04 22.22
CA LEU A 256 -17.31 -25.46 22.84
C LEU A 256 -16.97 -24.63 24.09
N ASP A 257 -17.31 -23.34 24.11
CA ASP A 257 -17.14 -22.48 25.28
C ASP A 257 -18.09 -22.86 26.43
N ARG A 258 -19.30 -23.35 26.13
CA ARG A 258 -20.22 -23.90 27.13
C ARG A 258 -19.77 -25.26 27.66
N ASN A 259 -19.10 -26.06 26.82
CA ASN A 259 -18.66 -27.42 27.14
C ASN A 259 -17.14 -27.51 27.23
N THR A 260 -16.57 -26.96 28.29
CA THR A 260 -15.10 -26.87 28.48
C THR A 260 -14.40 -28.24 28.47
N TRP A 261 -15.10 -29.31 28.85
CA TRP A 261 -14.59 -30.69 28.84
C TRP A 261 -14.27 -31.23 27.43
N LEU A 262 -14.84 -30.64 26.37
CA LEU A 262 -14.53 -31.00 24.97
C LEU A 262 -13.26 -30.33 24.45
N LYS A 263 -12.79 -29.25 25.10
CA LYS A 263 -11.63 -28.47 24.65
C LYS A 263 -10.33 -29.29 24.55
N PRO A 264 -10.00 -30.22 25.47
CA PRO A 264 -8.84 -31.10 25.32
C PRO A 264 -8.87 -31.93 24.04
N SER A 265 -10.00 -32.56 23.72
CA SER A 265 -10.17 -33.37 22.52
C SER A 265 -10.02 -32.54 21.25
N VAL A 266 -10.65 -31.36 21.21
CA VAL A 266 -10.50 -30.43 20.08
C VAL A 266 -9.05 -29.97 19.93
N ARG A 267 -8.33 -29.69 21.04
CA ARG A 267 -6.90 -29.34 21.00
C ARG A 267 -6.05 -30.48 20.42
N ALA A 268 -6.33 -31.73 20.77
CA ALA A 268 -5.63 -32.90 20.22
C ALA A 268 -5.83 -33.02 18.70
N VAL A 269 -7.08 -32.89 18.23
CA VAL A 269 -7.38 -32.91 16.79
C VAL A 269 -6.70 -31.75 16.06
N LEU A 270 -6.75 -30.53 16.62
CA LEU A 270 -6.10 -29.38 15.99
C LEU A 270 -4.58 -29.54 15.93
N ARG A 271 -3.94 -30.08 16.96
CA ARG A 271 -2.49 -30.36 16.94
C ARG A 271 -2.12 -31.44 15.92
N PHE A 272 -2.96 -32.47 15.78
CA PHE A 272 -2.78 -33.47 14.73
C PHE A 272 -2.88 -32.84 13.33
N VAL A 273 -3.92 -32.02 13.09
CA VAL A 273 -4.07 -31.29 11.82
C VAL A 273 -2.86 -30.39 11.55
N ILE A 274 -2.38 -29.66 12.56
CA ILE A 274 -1.15 -28.85 12.44
C ILE A 274 0.02 -29.71 11.99
N LYS A 275 0.25 -30.86 12.64
CA LYS A 275 1.33 -31.78 12.26
C LYS A 275 1.22 -32.31 10.84
N CYS A 276 0.01 -32.48 10.31
CA CYS A 276 -0.21 -32.94 8.94
C CYS A 276 0.02 -31.87 7.87
N VAL A 277 -0.02 -30.58 8.24
CA VAL A 277 0.06 -29.47 7.29
C VAL A 277 1.28 -28.57 7.48
N SER A 278 2.03 -28.76 8.57
CA SER A 278 3.40 -28.27 8.76
C SER A 278 4.37 -29.01 7.87
#